data_AF-X1IRL4-F1
#
_entry.id   AF-X1IRL4-F1
#
_cell.length_a   1.000
_cell.length_b   1.000
_cell.length_c   1.000
_cell.angle_alpha   90.00
_cell.angle_beta   90.00
_cell.angle_gamma   90.00
#
_symmetry.space_group_name_H-M   'P 1'
#
loop_
_entity.id
_entity.type
_entity.pdbx_description
1 polymer ?
#
loop_
_entity_poly.entity_id
_entity_poly.type
_entity_poly.pdbx_seq_one_letter_code
_entity_poly.pdbx_strand_id
1 'polypeptide(L)'
;MAKVSKITGEMIAKGKEEIDYYMLRGILPVARSWPKRRKTPFRPRELEAQGVFGILSKNTTLIQDKVKEAWIVESIGKRPRWQDTFIGLGMKYWGINKEIPPILLDYQIHWYSPNPELKLLLQKIEAKHGKTEAQEIQSTGIVDIKDIESIQRKIIF
;
A
#
# COMPACT_ATOMS: atom_id res chain seq x y z
N MET A 1 24.23 1.01 -15.01
CA MET A 1 24.56 2.44 -15.21
C MET A 1 25.73 2.74 -14.31
N ALA A 2 26.75 3.42 -14.83
CA ALA A 2 27.96 3.74 -14.09
C ALA A 2 28.27 5.23 -14.20
N LYS A 3 28.81 5.82 -13.13
CA LYS A 3 29.36 7.17 -13.15
C LYS A 3 30.70 7.15 -13.89
N VAL A 4 30.91 8.11 -14.76
CA VAL A 4 32.18 8.30 -15.48
C VAL A 4 32.80 9.61 -15.00
N SER A 5 34.11 9.76 -15.06
CA SER A 5 34.79 11.02 -14.68
C SER A 5 34.50 12.16 -15.68
N LYS A 6 34.54 11.86 -16.99
CA LYS A 6 34.27 12.80 -18.09
C LYS A 6 33.84 12.03 -19.34
N ILE A 7 33.00 12.62 -20.17
CA ILE A 7 32.64 12.07 -21.49
C ILE A 7 33.56 12.70 -22.54
N THR A 8 34.22 11.86 -23.36
CA THR A 8 35.08 12.29 -24.47
C THR A 8 34.57 11.73 -25.80
N GLY A 9 34.93 12.39 -26.91
CA GLY A 9 34.55 11.93 -28.26
C GLY A 9 35.04 10.53 -28.59
N GLU A 10 36.24 10.16 -28.11
CA GLU A 10 36.81 8.81 -28.29
C GLU A 10 35.99 7.73 -27.57
N MET A 11 35.47 8.03 -26.38
CA MET A 11 34.63 7.10 -25.63
C MET A 11 33.31 6.85 -26.35
N ILE A 12 32.69 7.91 -26.88
CA ILE A 12 31.47 7.81 -27.67
C ILE A 12 31.72 6.98 -28.95
N ALA A 13 32.85 7.20 -29.61
CA ALA A 13 33.22 6.45 -30.81
C ALA A 13 33.45 4.96 -30.53
N LYS A 14 34.16 4.63 -29.44
CA LYS A 14 34.44 3.23 -29.04
C LYS A 14 33.20 2.49 -28.55
N GLY A 15 32.32 3.16 -27.82
CA GLY A 15 31.11 2.56 -27.26
C GLY A 15 29.89 2.65 -28.18
N LYS A 16 30.04 3.05 -29.44
CA LYS A 16 28.94 3.22 -30.38
C LYS A 16 28.12 1.92 -30.45
N GLU A 17 26.80 2.04 -30.37
CA GLU A 17 25.82 0.92 -30.39
C GLU A 17 25.82 -0.02 -29.18
N GLU A 18 26.80 0.05 -28.27
CA GLU A 18 26.86 -0.78 -27.05
C GLU A 18 26.69 0.02 -25.75
N ILE A 19 27.14 1.27 -25.74
CA ILE A 19 27.17 2.15 -24.56
C ILE A 19 26.70 3.54 -24.95
N ASP A 20 25.71 4.02 -24.22
CA ASP A 20 25.18 5.37 -24.33
C ASP A 20 25.76 6.25 -23.20
N TYR A 21 26.51 7.28 -23.59
CA TYR A 21 27.14 8.25 -22.70
C TYR A 21 26.34 9.54 -22.72
N TYR A 22 25.89 10.00 -21.55
CA TYR A 22 25.10 11.23 -21.44
C TYR A 22 25.26 11.91 -20.08
N MET A 23 24.80 13.16 -20.01
CA MET A 23 24.78 13.95 -18.78
C MET A 23 23.48 13.72 -18.02
N LEU A 24 23.52 12.98 -16.92
CA LEU A 24 22.36 12.80 -16.05
C LEU A 24 22.01 14.13 -15.38
N ARG A 25 20.78 14.60 -15.61
CA ARG A 25 20.27 15.91 -15.17
C ARG A 25 21.16 17.09 -15.63
N GLY A 26 21.92 16.92 -16.71
CA GLY A 26 22.85 17.94 -17.23
C GLY A 26 24.15 18.11 -16.42
N ILE A 27 24.33 17.39 -15.31
CA ILE A 27 25.43 17.64 -14.36
C ILE A 27 26.39 16.44 -14.26
N LEU A 28 25.86 15.22 -14.23
CA LEU A 28 26.65 14.03 -13.92
C LEU A 28 26.93 13.19 -15.18
N PRO A 29 28.18 13.06 -15.63
CA PRO A 29 28.51 12.18 -16.74
C PRO A 29 28.29 10.70 -16.35
N VAL A 30 27.48 10.00 -17.13
CA VAL A 30 27.13 8.60 -16.90
C VAL A 30 27.20 7.77 -18.18
N ALA A 31 27.48 6.48 -18.00
CA ALA A 31 27.42 5.47 -19.04
C ALA A 31 26.31 4.46 -18.73
N ARG A 32 25.55 4.07 -19.75
CA ARG A 32 24.58 2.97 -19.67
C ARG A 32 24.73 2.04 -20.87
N SER A 33 24.37 0.78 -20.71
CA SER A 33 24.26 -0.16 -21.83
C SER A 33 23.22 0.31 -22.85
N TRP A 34 23.56 0.20 -24.12
CA TRP A 34 22.70 0.41 -25.28
C TRP A 34 22.47 -0.93 -26.02
N PRO A 35 21.28 -1.20 -26.58
CA PRO A 35 20.05 -0.45 -26.38
C PRO A 35 19.64 -0.49 -24.91
N LYS A 36 18.98 0.58 -24.45
CA LYS A 36 18.40 0.60 -23.11
C LYS A 36 17.52 -0.64 -22.97
N ARG A 37 17.80 -1.48 -21.96
CA ARG A 37 16.99 -2.67 -21.66
C ARG A 37 15.52 -2.28 -21.75
N ARG A 38 14.78 -2.88 -22.69
CA ARG A 38 13.35 -2.60 -22.83
C ARG A 38 12.73 -2.94 -21.49
N LYS A 39 12.11 -1.95 -20.83
CA LYS A 39 11.23 -2.25 -19.71
C LYS A 39 10.12 -3.07 -20.31
N THR A 40 10.00 -4.34 -19.91
CA THR A 40 8.84 -5.14 -20.27
C THR A 40 7.62 -4.34 -19.83
N PRO A 41 6.67 -4.02 -20.72
CA PRO A 41 5.44 -3.36 -20.29
C PRO A 41 4.80 -4.24 -19.22
N PHE A 42 4.29 -3.59 -18.18
CA PHE A 42 3.58 -4.30 -17.13
C PHE A 42 2.43 -5.08 -17.76
N ARG A 43 2.27 -6.33 -17.32
CA ARG A 43 1.11 -7.14 -17.70
C ARG A 43 -0.15 -6.42 -17.20
N PRO A 44 -1.32 -6.62 -17.83
CA PRO A 44 -2.57 -5.99 -17.38
C PRO A 44 -2.83 -6.16 -15.87
N ARG A 45 -2.58 -7.37 -15.34
CA ARG A 45 -2.69 -7.68 -13.91
C ARG A 45 -1.71 -6.89 -13.03
N GLU A 46 -0.50 -6.60 -13.52
CA GLU A 46 0.50 -5.83 -12.79
C GLU A 46 0.11 -4.34 -12.76
N LEU A 47 -0.50 -3.83 -13.84
CA LEU A 47 -1.07 -2.49 -13.88
C LEU A 47 -2.25 -2.34 -12.90
N GLU A 48 -3.14 -3.33 -12.86
CA GLU A 48 -4.24 -3.37 -11.89
C GLU A 48 -3.72 -3.39 -10.45
N ALA A 49 -2.73 -4.25 -10.16
CA ALA A 49 -2.10 -4.33 -8.85
C ALA A 49 -1.45 -2.99 -8.43
N GLN A 50 -0.80 -2.29 -9.37
CA GLN A 50 -0.27 -0.95 -9.12
C GLN A 50 -1.36 0.09 -8.84
N GLY A 51 -2.48 0.01 -9.57
CA GLY A 51 -3.66 0.85 -9.32
C GLY A 51 -4.20 0.65 -7.91
N VAL A 52 -4.41 -0.60 -7.50
CA VAL A 52 -4.90 -0.94 -6.15
C VAL A 52 -3.92 -0.51 -5.06
N PHE A 53 -2.62 -0.75 -5.26
CA PHE A 53 -1.59 -0.28 -4.34
C PHE A 53 -1.63 1.25 -4.16
N GLY A 54 -1.76 1.99 -5.27
CA GLY A 54 -1.87 3.44 -5.26
C GLY A 54 -3.12 3.94 -4.51
N ILE A 55 -4.24 3.24 -4.66
CA ILE A 55 -5.47 3.54 -3.92
C ILE A 55 -5.26 3.29 -2.42
N LEU A 56 -4.78 2.10 -2.03
CA LEU A 56 -4.56 1.76 -0.61
C LEU A 56 -3.57 2.72 0.06
N SER A 57 -2.48 3.07 -0.62
CA SER A 57 -1.50 4.03 -0.11
C SER A 57 -2.11 5.41 0.14
N LYS A 58 -2.99 5.90 -0.73
CA LYS A 58 -3.68 7.19 -0.51
C LYS A 58 -4.63 7.13 0.69
N ASN A 59 -5.28 5.99 0.91
CA ASN A 59 -6.23 5.87 2.02
C ASN A 59 -5.58 5.79 3.39
N THR A 60 -4.29 5.44 3.48
CA THR A 60 -3.57 5.52 4.77
C THR A 60 -3.59 6.93 5.39
N THR A 61 -3.77 7.99 4.58
CA THR A 61 -3.90 9.36 5.11
C THR A 61 -5.32 9.71 5.57
N LEU A 62 -6.32 8.89 5.24
CA LEU A 62 -7.73 9.10 5.59
C LEU A 62 -8.15 8.41 6.89
N ILE A 63 -7.31 7.51 7.42
CA ILE A 63 -7.55 6.80 8.67
C ILE A 63 -7.46 7.79 9.83
N GLN A 64 -8.53 7.90 10.62
CA GLN A 64 -8.62 8.84 11.74
C GLN A 64 -7.78 8.39 12.94
N ASP A 65 -7.52 9.33 13.86
CA ASP A 65 -6.53 9.18 14.92
C ASP A 65 -6.80 7.96 15.82
N LYS A 66 -8.04 7.66 16.21
CA LYS A 66 -8.36 6.48 17.06
C LYS A 66 -8.02 5.15 16.40
N VAL A 67 -8.35 5.00 15.12
CA VAL A 67 -8.06 3.78 14.34
C VAL A 67 -6.57 3.66 14.10
N LYS A 68 -5.94 4.78 13.77
CA LYS A 68 -4.49 4.88 13.56
C LYS A 68 -3.70 4.57 14.83
N GLU A 69 -4.13 5.08 15.98
CA GLU A 69 -3.55 4.77 17.29
C GLU A 69 -3.65 3.28 17.60
N ALA A 70 -4.81 2.66 17.38
CA ALA A 70 -4.96 1.22 17.53
C ALA A 70 -3.98 0.44 16.62
N TRP A 71 -3.85 0.83 15.35
CA TRP A 71 -2.85 0.24 14.45
C TRP A 71 -1.41 0.41 14.94
N ILE A 72 -1.07 1.55 15.52
CA ILE A 72 0.28 1.85 16.04
C ILE A 72 0.56 1.06 17.32
N VAL A 73 -0.37 1.03 18.27
CA VAL A 73 -0.23 0.31 19.55
C VAL A 73 -0.11 -1.20 19.32
N GLU A 74 -0.90 -1.75 18.41
CA GLU A 74 -0.85 -3.18 18.05
C GLU A 74 0.38 -3.56 17.20
N SER A 75 1.20 -2.60 16.76
CA SER A 75 2.37 -2.84 15.90
C SER A 75 3.73 -2.76 16.62
N ILE A 76 3.79 -2.96 17.94
CA ILE A 76 5.03 -2.94 18.74
C ILE A 76 6.03 -4.04 18.30
N GLY A 77 7.20 -3.64 17.78
CA GLY A 77 8.36 -4.51 17.46
C GLY A 77 9.12 -4.12 16.18
N LYS A 78 10.14 -4.92 15.77
CA LYS A 78 10.89 -4.83 14.47
C LYS A 78 10.02 -5.15 13.24
N ARG A 79 8.72 -4.87 13.29
CA ARG A 79 7.74 -5.24 12.26
C ARG A 79 7.51 -4.07 11.29
N PRO A 80 6.99 -4.35 10.08
CA PRO A 80 6.71 -3.34 9.05
C PRO A 80 5.93 -2.17 9.65
N ARG A 81 6.13 -0.95 9.13
CA ARG A 81 5.34 0.21 9.56
C ARG A 81 3.86 -0.13 9.40
N TRP A 82 2.99 0.40 10.24
CA TRP A 82 1.55 0.04 10.19
C TRP A 82 0.95 0.25 8.78
N GLN A 83 1.46 1.24 8.01
CA GLN A 83 1.08 1.45 6.62
C GLN A 83 1.43 0.26 5.72
N ASP A 84 2.61 -0.34 5.90
CA ASP A 84 3.05 -1.51 5.12
C ASP A 84 2.16 -2.71 5.43
N THR A 85 1.79 -2.91 6.70
CA THR A 85 0.85 -3.95 7.14
C THR A 85 -0.54 -3.71 6.56
N PHE A 86 -1.05 -2.49 6.66
CA PHE A 86 -2.35 -2.08 6.09
C PHE A 86 -2.42 -2.35 4.58
N ILE A 87 -1.41 -1.87 3.83
CA ILE A 87 -1.34 -2.07 2.38
C ILE A 87 -1.18 -3.56 2.06
N GLY A 88 -0.35 -4.29 2.80
CA GLY A 88 -0.14 -5.73 2.59
C GLY A 88 -1.43 -6.55 2.78
N LEU A 89 -2.19 -6.27 3.82
CA LEU A 89 -3.49 -6.90 4.06
C LEU A 89 -4.49 -6.55 2.96
N GLY A 90 -4.54 -5.28 2.54
CA GLY A 90 -5.43 -4.85 1.46
C GLY A 90 -5.09 -5.49 0.12
N MET A 91 -3.80 -5.60 -0.21
CA MET A 91 -3.34 -6.29 -1.42
C MET A 91 -3.65 -7.79 -1.37
N LYS A 92 -3.55 -8.43 -0.19
CA LYS A 92 -3.90 -9.84 -0.01
C LYS A 92 -5.40 -10.08 -0.22
N TYR A 93 -6.25 -9.21 0.36
CA TYR A 93 -7.70 -9.25 0.16
C TYR A 93 -8.06 -9.09 -1.32
N TRP A 94 -7.51 -8.06 -1.98
CA TRP A 94 -7.73 -7.85 -3.42
C TRP A 94 -7.23 -9.03 -4.27
N GLY A 95 -6.10 -9.62 -3.89
CA GLY A 95 -5.55 -10.79 -4.58
C GLY A 95 -6.56 -11.94 -4.69
N ILE A 96 -7.35 -12.16 -3.64
CA ILE A 96 -8.37 -13.21 -3.51
C ILE A 96 -9.71 -12.75 -4.10
N ASN A 97 -10.21 -11.60 -3.67
CA ASN A 97 -11.58 -11.16 -3.93
C ASN A 97 -11.73 -10.28 -5.18
N LYS A 98 -10.62 -9.77 -5.74
CA LYS A 98 -10.60 -8.81 -6.87
C LYS A 98 -11.29 -7.48 -6.62
N GLU A 99 -11.58 -7.20 -5.35
CA GLU A 99 -12.19 -5.96 -4.88
C GLU A 99 -11.28 -5.29 -3.85
N ILE A 100 -11.40 -3.96 -3.72
CA ILE A 100 -10.71 -3.22 -2.66
C ILE A 100 -11.47 -3.47 -1.36
N PRO A 101 -10.78 -3.85 -0.26
CA PRO A 101 -11.46 -4.05 1.01
C PRO A 101 -12.12 -2.73 1.49
N PRO A 102 -13.26 -2.82 2.20
CA PRO A 102 -13.80 -1.66 2.90
C PRO A 102 -12.78 -1.15 3.92
N ILE A 103 -12.59 0.17 3.97
CA ILE A 103 -11.60 0.81 4.83
C ILE A 103 -12.30 1.33 6.07
N LEU A 104 -11.86 0.89 7.25
CA LEU A 104 -12.33 1.43 8.51
C LEU A 104 -11.75 2.83 8.74
N LEU A 105 -12.62 3.83 8.75
CA LEU A 105 -12.24 5.23 8.99
C LEU A 105 -12.32 5.60 10.46
N ASP A 106 -13.36 5.15 11.14
CA ASP A 106 -13.61 5.41 12.56
C ASP A 106 -14.46 4.28 13.17
N TYR A 107 -14.48 4.21 14.50
CA TYR A 107 -15.43 3.36 15.23
C TYR A 107 -15.87 4.03 16.54
N GLN A 108 -17.10 3.72 16.94
CA GLN A 108 -17.66 4.13 18.23
C GLN A 108 -18.08 2.89 19.02
N ILE A 109 -17.72 2.88 20.31
CA ILE A 109 -18.13 1.84 21.25
C ILE A 109 -19.30 2.37 22.07
N HIS A 110 -20.44 1.70 21.97
CA HIS A 110 -21.59 1.92 22.85
C HIS A 110 -21.66 0.80 23.87
N TRP A 111 -21.43 1.13 25.14
CA TRP A 111 -21.48 0.15 26.21
C TRP A 111 -22.93 -0.12 26.62
N TYR A 112 -23.37 -1.37 26.42
CA TYR A 112 -24.51 -1.93 27.13
C TYR A 112 -23.93 -2.89 28.18
N SER A 113 -24.44 -2.90 29.41
CA SER A 113 -23.96 -3.88 30.39
C SER A 113 -24.67 -5.21 30.15
N PRO A 114 -23.98 -6.34 29.95
CA PRO A 114 -22.51 -6.52 30.05
C PRO A 114 -21.74 -6.34 28.73
N ASN A 115 -22.41 -6.27 27.57
CA ASN A 115 -21.81 -6.38 26.25
C ASN A 115 -21.83 -5.07 25.42
N PRO A 116 -20.72 -4.66 24.79
CA PRO A 116 -20.69 -3.47 23.94
C PRO A 116 -21.32 -3.71 22.55
N GLU A 117 -21.77 -2.62 21.92
CA GLU A 117 -22.09 -2.55 20.49
C GLU A 117 -21.06 -1.64 19.79
N LEU A 118 -20.54 -2.07 18.64
CA LEU A 118 -19.63 -1.28 17.82
C LEU A 118 -20.36 -0.69 16.63
N LYS A 119 -20.23 0.63 16.45
CA LYS A 119 -20.58 1.29 15.18
C LYS A 119 -19.30 1.58 14.42
N LEU A 120 -19.20 1.03 13.22
CA LEU A 120 -18.04 1.14 12.35
C LEU A 120 -18.37 2.08 11.21
N LEU A 121 -17.54 3.10 11.01
CA LEU A 121 -17.59 3.94 9.82
C LEU A 121 -16.68 3.33 8.75
N LEU A 122 -17.27 2.70 7.75
CA LEU A 122 -16.56 2.06 6.66
C LEU A 122 -16.64 2.92 5.39
N GLN A 123 -15.54 2.96 4.64
CA GLN A 123 -15.48 3.56 3.32
C GLN A 123 -15.30 2.47 2.28
N LYS A 124 -16.28 2.34 1.39
CA LYS A 124 -16.18 1.44 0.23
C LYS A 124 -15.56 2.19 -0.93
N ILE A 125 -14.64 1.52 -1.63
CA ILE A 125 -13.93 2.08 -2.76
C ILE A 125 -14.08 1.16 -3.95
N GLU A 126 -14.58 1.70 -5.05
CA GLU A 126 -14.74 0.94 -6.27
C GLU A 126 -13.38 0.68 -6.92
N ALA A 127 -13.05 -0.60 -7.10
CA ALA A 127 -11.74 -1.03 -7.60
C ALA A 127 -11.41 -0.51 -9.01
N LYS A 128 -12.44 -0.32 -9.85
CA LYS A 128 -12.28 0.05 -11.27
C LYS A 128 -11.92 1.52 -11.47
N HIS A 129 -12.36 2.41 -10.58
CA HIS A 129 -12.27 3.86 -10.80
C HIS A 129 -11.59 4.61 -9.65
N GLY A 130 -11.33 3.97 -8.52
CA GLY A 130 -10.77 4.64 -7.34
C GLY A 130 -11.66 5.79 -6.84
N LYS A 131 -12.91 5.84 -7.29
CA LYS A 131 -13.92 6.78 -6.84
C LYS A 131 -14.46 6.27 -5.52
N THR A 132 -14.51 7.17 -4.56
CA THR A 132 -15.12 6.94 -3.25
C THR A 132 -16.62 6.83 -3.45
N GLU A 133 -17.21 5.66 -3.22
CA GLU A 133 -18.63 5.48 -3.57
C GLU A 133 -19.58 5.72 -2.40
N ALA A 134 -19.19 5.40 -1.18
CA ALA A 134 -20.01 5.74 -0.02
C ALA A 134 -19.23 5.54 1.27
N GLN A 135 -19.54 6.38 2.26
CA GLN A 135 -19.32 6.04 3.65
C GLN A 135 -20.57 5.31 4.15
N GLU A 136 -20.38 4.16 4.77
CA GLU A 136 -21.45 3.33 5.32
C GLU A 136 -21.18 3.14 6.81
N ILE A 137 -22.19 3.37 7.63
CA ILE A 137 -22.13 3.03 9.05
C ILE A 137 -22.69 1.62 9.21
N GLN A 138 -21.87 0.70 9.69
CA GLN A 138 -22.29 -0.65 10.02
C GLN A 138 -22.29 -0.83 11.55
N SER A 139 -23.35 -1.44 12.08
CA SER A 139 -23.37 -1.93 13.47
C SER A 139 -23.03 -3.41 13.49
N THR A 140 -22.15 -3.81 14.41
CA THR A 140 -21.79 -5.22 14.62
C THR A 140 -22.85 -6.01 15.39
N GLY A 141 -23.91 -5.35 15.87
CA GLY A 141 -24.75 -5.89 16.94
C GLY A 141 -24.02 -5.95 18.28
N ILE A 142 -24.71 -6.45 19.31
CA ILE A 142 -24.16 -6.62 20.66
C ILE A 142 -23.09 -7.73 20.60
N VAL A 143 -21.85 -7.38 20.90
CA VAL A 143 -20.70 -8.30 20.87
C VAL A 143 -20.56 -8.97 22.23
N ASP A 144 -20.62 -10.31 22.28
CA ASP A 144 -20.34 -11.05 23.52
C ASP A 144 -18.86 -10.92 23.87
N ILE A 145 -18.57 -10.44 25.09
CA ILE A 145 -17.18 -10.29 25.58
C ILE A 145 -16.44 -11.63 25.56
N LYS A 146 -17.14 -12.75 25.77
CA LYS A 146 -16.53 -14.09 25.73
C LYS A 146 -15.96 -14.43 24.34
N ASP A 147 -16.60 -13.94 23.28
CA ASP A 147 -16.13 -14.17 21.91
C ASP A 147 -14.83 -13.40 21.66
N ILE A 148 -14.73 -12.16 22.17
CA ILE A 148 -13.51 -11.34 22.09
C ILE A 148 -12.34 -12.04 22.80
N GLU A 149 -12.56 -12.52 24.03
CA GLU A 149 -11.54 -13.23 24.80
C GLU A 149 -11.06 -14.52 24.10
N SER A 150 -11.96 -15.20 23.40
CA SER A 150 -11.62 -16.42 22.64
C SER A 150 -10.71 -16.14 21.44
N ILE A 151 -10.88 -14.98 20.79
CA ILE A 151 -10.10 -14.57 19.62
C ILE A 151 -8.69 -14.15 20.03
N GLN A 152 -8.54 -13.39 21.13
CA GLN A 152 -7.22 -13.00 21.64
C GLN A 152 -6.31 -14.20 21.92
N ARG A 153 -6.86 -15.32 22.40
CA ARG A 153 -6.08 -16.56 22.62
C ARG A 153 -5.56 -17.20 21.32
N LYS A 154 -6.22 -16.96 20.18
CA LYS A 154 -5.84 -17.54 18.88
C LYS A 154 -4.85 -16.66 18.12
N ILE A 155 -4.88 -15.35 18.34
CA ILE A 155 -3.96 -14.39 17.70
C ILE A 155 -2.73 -14.23 18.60
N ILE A 156 -1.97 -15.31 18.77
CA ILE A 156 -0.62 -15.25 19.31
C ILE A 156 0.31 -15.41 18.11
N PHE A 157 1.10 -14.37 17.81
CA PHE A 157 2.08 -14.38 16.72
C PHE A 157 3.34 -15.16 17.06
#